data_AF-A0A947LG77-F1
#
_entry.id   AF-A0A947LG77-F1
#
_cell.length_a   1.000
_cell.length_b   1.000
_cell.length_c   1.000
_cell.angle_alpha   90.00
_cell.angle_beta   90.00
_cell.angle_gamma   90.00
#
_symmetry.space_group_name_H-M   'P 1'
#
loop_
_entity.id
_entity.type
_entity.pdbx_description
1 polymer ?
#
loop_
_entity_poly.entity_id
_entity_poly.type
_entity_poly.pdbx_seq_one_letter_code
_entity_poly.pdbx_strand_id
1 'polypeptide(L)'
;MQLDIFLIPETASLREALQRIEANHHGVIFVAALNGAVTGVATDGDIRRHLLDGGSLDDAVALFANRDFVWEKPSTPRELLLKKLDHSVRVIPLLDEARCLVDLITRDHMPVQAEGAVYARARAPVRISFGGGGSDSTHYFSAREGGAVINTTISLYSHATLRVRDDSQVIISSLDIGESLKMENLRAALAQPSRFGLVQALLRAINPDFGFELFLHSDFPMSSGLGGSAVISASILGCFNQFRRDQWDLHELAEIAYQAERHYLGVAGGWQDQYATVFGGFNFMEFRMDQNIVHPLRIQPDTLLELEECLILCDTGMTHDSGNIHQDQRQQMAAAHVRDIVESNVRLSYGMRNDLLRGRLLQFGQALDKAWEFKRQFSDKISSSRLDQIYENAKSHGAIGGKLLGAGGGGFFLFYAHPYGKHQLITHLEASGLKIRPFRFEPRGLQAWTVRECRNHYESAIQ
;
A
#
# COMPACT_ATOMS: atom_id res chain seq x y z
N MET A 1 36.30 -14.19 11.36
CA MET A 1 37.17 -14.74 12.41
C MET A 1 37.73 -16.07 11.92
N GLN A 2 38.98 -16.44 12.20
CA GLN A 2 39.47 -17.79 11.88
C GLN A 2 38.84 -18.76 12.89
N LEU A 3 37.99 -19.69 12.45
CA LEU A 3 37.29 -20.61 13.36
C LEU A 3 38.17 -21.78 13.82
N ASP A 4 39.17 -22.16 13.02
CA ASP A 4 40.03 -23.31 13.28
C ASP A 4 40.85 -23.18 14.58
N ILE A 5 41.18 -21.95 14.99
CA ILE A 5 41.91 -21.68 16.24
C ILE A 5 41.06 -21.95 17.50
N PHE A 6 39.75 -22.10 17.33
CA PHE A 6 38.83 -22.44 18.42
C PHE A 6 38.53 -23.93 18.49
N LEU A 7 38.80 -24.72 17.45
CA LEU A 7 38.55 -26.16 17.46
C LEU A 7 39.76 -26.91 18.02
N ILE A 8 39.58 -28.08 18.62
CA ILE A 8 40.68 -28.97 19.00
C ILE A 8 40.23 -30.44 18.99
N PRO A 9 41.04 -31.42 18.54
CA PRO A 9 40.67 -32.84 18.61
C PRO A 9 40.54 -33.34 20.05
N GLU A 10 39.66 -34.32 20.29
CA GLU A 10 39.47 -34.96 21.62
C GLU A 10 40.76 -35.56 22.21
N THR A 11 41.67 -36.03 21.36
CA THR A 11 42.93 -36.68 21.75
C THR A 11 44.07 -35.68 21.95
N ALA A 12 43.86 -34.39 21.67
CA ALA A 12 44.89 -33.39 21.86
C ALA A 12 45.23 -33.23 23.34
N SER A 13 46.47 -32.83 23.62
CA SER A 13 46.97 -32.61 24.97
C SER A 13 46.46 -31.29 25.56
N LEU A 14 46.42 -31.21 26.89
CA LEU A 14 46.16 -29.97 27.63
C LEU A 14 47.13 -28.85 27.22
N ARG A 15 48.40 -29.18 26.93
CA ARG A 15 49.38 -28.22 26.39
C ARG A 15 48.92 -27.58 25.06
N GLU A 16 48.42 -28.38 24.12
CA GLU A 16 47.91 -27.88 22.85
C GLU A 16 46.64 -27.04 23.05
N ALA A 17 45.78 -27.42 24.01
CA ALA A 17 44.63 -26.61 24.40
C ALA A 17 45.02 -25.22 24.90
N LEU A 18 46.02 -25.13 25.79
CA LEU A 18 46.54 -23.85 26.27
C LEU A 18 47.11 -22.99 25.14
N GLN A 19 47.84 -23.58 24.20
CA GLN A 19 48.37 -22.85 23.04
C GLN A 19 47.26 -22.25 22.17
N ARG A 20 46.17 -23.00 21.94
CA ARG A 20 45.02 -22.51 21.15
C ARG A 20 44.22 -21.45 21.89
N ILE A 21 44.02 -21.60 23.20
CA ILE A 21 43.36 -20.58 24.03
C ILE A 21 44.14 -19.27 24.00
N GLU A 22 45.46 -19.32 24.16
CA GLU A 22 46.32 -18.14 24.09
C GLU A 22 46.24 -17.48 22.71
N ALA A 23 46.25 -18.29 21.63
CA ALA A 23 46.19 -17.80 20.26
C ALA A 23 44.84 -17.16 19.89
N ASN A 24 43.73 -17.59 20.52
CA ASN A 24 42.41 -17.07 20.20
C ASN A 24 41.97 -15.89 21.07
N HIS A 25 42.65 -15.62 22.18
CA HIS A 25 42.37 -14.49 23.09
C HIS A 25 40.95 -14.44 23.69
N HIS A 26 40.17 -15.52 23.55
CA HIS A 26 38.79 -15.61 24.06
C HIS A 26 38.64 -16.55 25.26
N GLY A 27 39.72 -17.21 25.69
CA GLY A 27 39.72 -18.05 26.91
C GLY A 27 38.94 -19.36 26.76
N VAL A 28 38.64 -19.77 25.52
CA VAL A 28 37.74 -20.90 25.21
C VAL A 28 38.20 -21.67 23.98
N ILE A 29 38.05 -22.99 24.01
CA ILE A 29 38.20 -23.89 22.86
C ILE A 29 37.05 -24.91 22.85
N PHE A 30 36.70 -25.37 21.66
CA PHE A 30 35.67 -26.35 21.39
C PHE A 30 36.32 -27.67 20.97
N VAL A 31 35.96 -28.72 21.68
CA VAL A 31 36.47 -30.07 21.43
C VAL A 31 35.64 -30.69 20.31
N ALA A 32 36.31 -31.17 19.26
CA ALA A 32 35.68 -31.78 18.11
C ALA A 32 36.05 -33.26 17.99
N ALA A 33 35.06 -34.08 17.69
CA ALA A 33 35.24 -35.49 17.33
C ALA A 33 35.82 -35.63 15.91
N LEU A 34 36.22 -36.86 15.54
CA LEU A 34 36.80 -37.16 14.22
C LEU A 34 35.87 -36.81 13.05
N ASN A 35 34.56 -36.78 13.27
CA ASN A 35 33.55 -36.41 12.28
C ASN A 35 33.31 -34.88 12.19
N GLY A 36 34.06 -34.07 12.94
CA GLY A 36 33.93 -32.60 12.98
C GLY A 36 32.87 -32.07 13.95
N ALA A 37 32.07 -32.94 14.56
CA ALA A 37 31.05 -32.54 15.51
C ALA A 37 31.69 -32.01 16.81
N VAL A 38 31.25 -30.83 17.26
CA VAL A 38 31.68 -30.28 18.55
C VAL A 38 31.00 -31.05 19.68
N THR A 39 31.81 -31.70 20.52
CA THR A 39 31.37 -32.58 21.62
C THR A 39 31.55 -31.97 23.00
N GLY A 40 32.33 -30.90 23.13
CA GLY A 40 32.53 -30.21 24.41
C GLY A 40 33.19 -28.84 24.28
N VAL A 41 33.30 -28.15 25.40
CA VAL A 41 34.01 -26.87 25.54
C VAL A 41 35.02 -26.96 26.68
N ALA A 42 36.19 -26.36 26.52
CA ALA A 42 37.17 -26.18 27.60
C ALA A 42 37.57 -24.71 27.70
N THR A 43 37.61 -24.21 28.92
CA THR A 43 38.02 -22.84 29.27
C THR A 43 39.24 -22.84 30.17
N ASP A 44 39.85 -21.67 30.39
CA ASP A 44 40.92 -21.50 31.39
C ASP A 44 40.55 -22.03 32.78
N GLY A 45 39.27 -21.93 33.14
CA GLY A 45 38.75 -22.42 34.42
C GLY A 45 38.69 -23.95 34.49
N ASP A 46 38.41 -24.63 33.38
CA ASP A 46 38.40 -26.10 33.31
C ASP A 46 39.81 -26.66 33.38
N ILE A 47 40.73 -26.08 32.59
CA ILE A 47 42.14 -26.47 32.58
C ILE A 47 42.77 -26.25 33.97
N ARG A 48 42.52 -25.09 34.59
CA ARG A 48 43.04 -24.79 35.93
C ARG A 48 42.54 -25.77 36.98
N ARG A 49 41.26 -26.15 36.95
CA ARG A 49 40.69 -27.12 37.88
C ARG A 49 41.33 -28.50 37.70
N HIS A 50 41.46 -28.97 36.46
CA HIS A 50 42.11 -30.25 36.15
C HIS A 50 43.55 -30.33 36.69
N LEU A 51 44.34 -29.26 36.51
CA LEU A 51 45.72 -29.20 37.01
C LEU A 51 45.79 -29.18 38.54
N LEU A 52 44.86 -28.49 39.22
CA LEU A 52 44.81 -28.47 40.69
C LEU A 52 44.40 -29.82 41.28
N ASP A 53 43.63 -30.61 40.54
CA ASP A 53 43.19 -31.96 40.92
C ASP A 53 44.25 -33.05 40.58
N GLY A 54 45.47 -32.65 40.18
CA GLY A 54 46.59 -33.54 39.93
C GLY A 54 46.78 -33.99 38.48
N GLY A 55 46.07 -33.36 37.53
CA GLY A 55 46.22 -33.60 36.10
C GLY A 55 47.57 -33.18 35.52
N SER A 56 47.97 -33.82 34.42
CA SER A 56 49.20 -33.55 33.67
C SER A 56 48.96 -32.67 32.44
N LEU A 57 50.00 -31.97 31.98
CA LEU A 57 49.97 -31.20 30.72
C LEU A 57 49.81 -32.10 29.47
N ASP A 58 50.08 -33.39 29.61
CA ASP A 58 49.98 -34.38 28.53
C ASP A 58 48.61 -35.09 28.51
N ASP A 59 47.73 -34.79 29.47
CA ASP A 59 46.40 -35.37 29.53
C ASP A 59 45.53 -34.91 28.35
N ALA A 60 44.71 -35.81 27.84
CA ALA A 60 43.81 -35.53 26.72
C ALA A 60 42.71 -34.55 27.13
N VAL A 61 42.40 -33.58 26.25
CA VAL A 61 41.40 -32.52 26.50
C VAL A 61 40.00 -33.09 26.79
N ALA A 62 39.66 -34.24 26.18
CA ALA A 62 38.40 -34.93 26.44
C ALA A 62 38.17 -35.35 27.90
N LEU A 63 39.22 -35.43 28.73
CA LEU A 63 39.12 -35.81 30.15
C LEU A 63 38.52 -34.71 31.03
N PHE A 64 38.72 -33.44 30.66
CA PHE A 64 38.29 -32.29 31.48
C PHE A 64 37.38 -31.30 30.74
N ALA A 65 37.14 -31.49 29.45
CA ALA A 65 36.20 -30.66 28.70
C ALA A 65 34.75 -30.85 29.18
N ASN A 66 34.02 -29.75 29.31
CA ASN A 66 32.61 -29.76 29.66
C ASN A 66 31.77 -30.16 28.45
N ARG A 67 31.05 -31.29 28.57
CA ARG A 67 30.15 -31.81 27.53
C ARG A 67 28.76 -31.16 27.57
N ASP A 68 28.39 -30.50 28.67
CA ASP A 68 27.13 -29.76 28.82
C ASP A 68 27.39 -28.25 28.68
N PHE A 69 27.44 -27.79 27.43
CA PHE A 69 27.78 -26.41 27.09
C PHE A 69 26.68 -25.72 26.29
N VAL A 70 26.66 -24.39 26.38
CA VAL A 70 25.72 -23.56 25.64
C VAL A 70 26.19 -23.42 24.19
N TRP A 71 25.33 -23.78 23.25
CA TRP A 71 25.50 -23.56 21.82
C TRP A 71 24.16 -23.22 21.19
N GLU A 72 24.19 -22.69 19.96
CA GLU A 72 22.99 -22.29 19.23
C GLU A 72 23.09 -22.63 17.75
N LYS A 73 21.97 -22.57 17.03
CA LYS A 73 21.95 -22.73 15.57
C LYS A 73 22.20 -21.38 14.88
N PRO A 74 22.70 -21.35 13.62
CA PRO A 74 22.77 -20.12 12.83
C PRO A 74 21.42 -19.41 12.65
N SER A 75 20.31 -20.15 12.74
CA SER A 75 18.94 -19.62 12.67
C SER A 75 18.43 -19.03 13.99
N THR A 76 19.21 -19.11 15.07
CA THR A 76 18.78 -18.63 16.39
C THR A 76 18.56 -17.10 16.38
N PRO A 77 17.41 -16.61 16.88
CA PRO A 77 17.13 -15.18 16.90
C PRO A 77 18.19 -14.37 17.64
N ARG A 78 18.59 -13.23 17.07
CA ARG A 78 19.59 -12.31 17.66
C ARG A 78 19.24 -11.92 19.10
N GLU A 79 17.97 -11.72 19.41
CA GLU A 79 17.50 -11.41 20.76
C GLU A 79 17.88 -12.51 21.77
N LEU A 80 17.75 -13.79 21.39
CA LEU A 80 18.11 -14.91 22.26
C LEU A 80 19.62 -14.98 22.47
N LEU A 81 20.39 -14.77 21.39
CA LEU A 81 21.85 -14.70 21.47
C LEU A 81 22.32 -13.58 22.39
N LEU A 82 21.72 -12.38 22.29
CA LEU A 82 22.01 -11.25 23.18
C LEU A 82 21.70 -11.57 24.64
N LYS A 83 20.51 -12.10 24.92
CA LYS A 83 20.10 -12.50 26.28
C LYS A 83 21.04 -13.52 26.90
N LYS A 84 21.58 -14.45 26.10
CA LYS A 84 22.57 -15.43 26.55
C LYS A 84 23.94 -14.81 26.83
N LEU A 85 24.38 -13.84 26.02
CA LEU A 85 25.63 -13.09 26.23
C LEU A 85 25.58 -12.14 27.45
N ASP A 86 24.40 -11.60 27.77
CA ASP A 86 24.18 -10.68 28.89
C ASP A 86 24.20 -11.39 30.26
N HIS A 87 24.04 -12.72 30.27
CA HIS A 87 24.11 -13.52 31.48
C HIS A 87 25.55 -13.97 31.77
N SER A 88 25.83 -15.28 31.71
CA SER A 88 27.09 -15.89 32.15
C SER A 88 27.98 -16.42 31.02
N VAL A 89 27.52 -16.37 29.76
CA VAL A 89 28.25 -16.93 28.62
C VAL A 89 28.98 -15.81 27.86
N ARG A 90 30.29 -15.97 27.64
CA ARG A 90 31.10 -14.99 26.90
C ARG A 90 31.18 -15.25 25.40
N VAL A 91 31.04 -16.53 25.02
CA VAL A 91 31.18 -17.04 23.66
C VAL A 91 30.13 -18.11 23.44
N ILE A 92 29.33 -17.97 22.38
CA ILE A 92 28.31 -18.93 21.97
C ILE A 92 28.73 -19.49 20.60
N PRO A 93 29.11 -20.78 20.50
CA PRO A 93 29.33 -21.42 19.20
C PRO A 93 27.99 -21.60 18.47
N LEU A 94 27.99 -21.25 17.18
CA LEU A 94 26.90 -21.56 16.26
C LEU A 94 27.22 -22.87 15.55
N LEU A 95 26.40 -23.89 15.76
CA LEU A 95 26.59 -25.22 15.20
C LEU A 95 25.50 -25.55 14.17
N ASP A 96 25.87 -26.21 13.07
CA ASP A 96 24.91 -26.72 12.08
C ASP A 96 24.17 -27.98 12.58
N GLU A 97 23.33 -28.58 11.73
CA GLU A 97 22.61 -29.81 12.06
C GLU A 97 23.53 -31.03 12.31
N ALA A 98 24.76 -31.02 11.77
CA ALA A 98 25.78 -32.03 12.03
C ALA A 98 26.61 -31.74 13.29
N ARG A 99 26.30 -30.65 14.01
CA ARG A 99 27.03 -30.09 15.16
C ARG A 99 28.44 -29.60 14.82
N CYS A 100 28.72 -29.30 13.56
CA CYS A 100 29.97 -28.67 13.15
C CYS A 100 29.93 -27.17 13.43
N LEU A 101 31.06 -26.59 13.84
CA LEU A 101 31.17 -25.16 14.12
C LEU A 101 31.07 -24.33 12.83
N VAL A 102 30.08 -23.45 12.75
CA VAL A 102 29.81 -22.60 11.58
C VAL A 102 30.23 -21.15 11.82
N ASP A 103 30.01 -20.66 13.04
CA ASP A 103 30.36 -19.29 13.44
C ASP A 103 30.40 -19.19 14.96
N LEU A 104 30.81 -18.03 15.49
CA LEU A 104 30.97 -17.77 16.91
C LEU A 104 30.42 -16.40 17.27
N ILE A 105 29.54 -16.37 18.26
CA ILE A 105 28.92 -15.14 18.75
C ILE A 105 29.58 -14.74 20.07
N THR A 106 30.19 -13.56 20.06
CA THR A 106 30.83 -12.96 21.24
C THR A 106 30.31 -11.54 21.46
N ARG A 107 30.68 -10.91 22.58
CA ARG A 107 30.33 -9.50 22.85
C ARG A 107 30.88 -8.54 21.80
N ASP A 108 32.08 -8.84 21.29
CA ASP A 108 32.77 -8.01 20.29
C ASP A 108 32.50 -8.47 18.85
N HIS A 109 31.94 -9.66 18.68
CA HIS A 109 31.62 -10.25 17.39
C HIS A 109 30.18 -10.75 17.34
N MET A 110 29.28 -9.86 16.88
CA MET A 110 27.89 -10.21 16.60
C MET A 110 27.45 -9.58 15.27
N PRO A 111 27.73 -10.24 14.14
CA PRO A 111 27.50 -9.68 12.81
C PRO A 111 26.05 -9.21 12.64
N VAL A 112 25.88 -8.01 12.11
CA VAL A 112 24.55 -7.49 11.74
C VAL A 112 24.20 -8.08 10.39
N GLN A 113 22.93 -8.45 10.20
CA GLN A 113 22.45 -8.98 8.93
C GLN A 113 22.75 -7.99 7.80
N ALA A 114 23.35 -8.49 6.72
CA ALA A 114 23.60 -7.71 5.51
C ALA A 114 22.28 -7.16 4.93
N GLU A 115 22.38 -6.06 4.18
CA GLU A 115 21.25 -5.56 3.40
C GLU A 115 20.80 -6.64 2.41
N GLY A 116 19.52 -6.97 2.47
CA GLY A 116 18.90 -7.95 1.57
C GLY A 116 18.04 -7.26 0.53
N ALA A 117 17.62 -8.02 -0.48
CA ALA A 117 16.65 -7.55 -1.46
C ALA A 117 15.37 -7.07 -0.78
N VAL A 118 14.80 -6.00 -1.34
CA VAL A 118 13.54 -5.41 -0.89
C VAL A 118 12.58 -5.33 -2.06
N TYR A 119 11.29 -5.42 -1.74
CA TYR A 119 10.22 -5.12 -2.66
C TYR A 119 9.34 -4.01 -2.07
N ALA A 120 8.72 -3.21 -2.94
CA ALA A 120 7.82 -2.16 -2.54
C ALA A 120 6.37 -2.65 -2.58
N ARG A 121 5.56 -2.12 -1.67
CA ARG A 121 4.10 -2.22 -1.70
C ARG A 121 3.53 -0.82 -1.62
N ALA A 122 2.37 -0.64 -2.24
CA ALA A 122 1.58 0.56 -2.09
C ALA A 122 0.10 0.23 -2.12
N ARG A 123 -0.69 1.04 -1.41
CA ARG A 123 -2.14 1.05 -1.52
C ARG A 123 -2.64 2.48 -1.58
N ALA A 124 -3.66 2.70 -2.39
CA ALA A 124 -4.31 4.00 -2.52
C ALA A 124 -5.83 3.81 -2.34
N PRO A 125 -6.50 4.68 -1.57
CA PRO A 125 -7.94 4.56 -1.37
C PRO A 125 -8.73 5.16 -2.53
N VAL A 126 -9.91 4.60 -2.77
CA VAL A 126 -10.88 5.20 -3.69
C VAL A 126 -11.51 6.45 -3.08
N ARG A 127 -12.13 7.26 -3.95
CA ARG A 127 -12.79 8.51 -3.57
C ARG A 127 -14.28 8.49 -3.86
N ILE A 128 -15.03 9.19 -3.01
CA ILE A 128 -16.42 9.59 -3.25
C ILE A 128 -16.48 11.12 -3.38
N SER A 129 -17.29 11.61 -4.31
CA SER A 129 -17.48 13.05 -4.53
C SER A 129 -18.89 13.48 -4.13
N PHE A 130 -18.99 14.63 -3.45
CA PHE A 130 -20.29 15.15 -3.00
C PHE A 130 -20.77 16.26 -3.94
N GLY A 131 -19.94 17.25 -4.23
CA GLY A 131 -20.30 18.44 -5.00
C GLY A 131 -19.23 18.87 -6.00
N GLY A 132 -19.63 19.68 -6.98
CA GLY A 132 -18.71 20.42 -7.85
C GLY A 132 -18.11 19.64 -9.03
N GLY A 133 -18.28 18.31 -9.08
CA GLY A 133 -17.76 17.49 -10.18
C GLY A 133 -18.16 18.04 -11.56
N GLY A 134 -17.22 18.01 -12.49
CA GLY A 134 -17.32 18.64 -13.82
C GLY A 134 -16.64 20.01 -13.88
N SER A 135 -16.57 20.75 -12.77
CA SER A 135 -15.81 22.02 -12.70
C SER A 135 -14.30 21.81 -12.60
N ASP A 136 -13.86 20.59 -12.31
CA ASP A 136 -12.46 20.16 -12.19
C ASP A 136 -11.82 19.81 -13.54
N SER A 137 -12.44 20.17 -14.66
CA SER A 137 -11.86 20.04 -16.00
C SER A 137 -11.17 21.33 -16.40
N THR A 138 -9.96 21.24 -16.97
CA THR A 138 -9.22 22.42 -17.47
C THR A 138 -10.05 23.27 -18.43
N HIS A 139 -10.90 22.65 -19.25
CA HIS A 139 -11.77 23.38 -20.17
C HIS A 139 -12.80 24.28 -19.46
N TYR A 140 -13.23 23.92 -18.25
CA TYR A 140 -14.19 24.71 -17.49
C TYR A 140 -13.49 25.91 -16.83
N PHE A 141 -12.47 25.66 -16.02
CA PHE A 141 -11.82 26.71 -15.22
C PHE A 141 -10.84 27.58 -16.01
N SER A 142 -10.51 27.24 -17.26
CA SER A 142 -9.79 28.16 -18.16
C SER A 142 -10.67 29.30 -18.68
N ALA A 143 -12.00 29.11 -18.67
CA ALA A 143 -12.97 30.06 -19.21
C ALA A 143 -13.70 30.89 -18.12
N ARG A 144 -13.48 30.64 -16.82
CA ARG A 144 -14.12 31.31 -15.67
C ARG A 144 -13.14 31.44 -14.49
N GLU A 145 -13.58 32.10 -13.42
CA GLU A 145 -12.82 32.31 -12.17
C GLU A 145 -12.67 31.04 -11.30
N GLY A 146 -12.32 29.90 -11.91
CA GLY A 146 -11.99 28.65 -11.21
C GLY A 146 -13.12 27.62 -11.07
N GLY A 147 -12.74 26.40 -10.72
CA GLY A 147 -13.62 25.30 -10.33
C GLY A 147 -13.42 24.93 -8.87
N ALA A 148 -14.38 24.24 -8.27
CA ALA A 148 -14.21 23.70 -6.92
C ALA A 148 -15.01 22.42 -6.70
N VAL A 149 -14.41 21.47 -5.99
CA VAL A 149 -15.02 20.17 -5.65
C VAL A 149 -14.87 19.90 -4.17
N ILE A 150 -15.76 19.05 -3.66
CA ILE A 150 -15.66 18.49 -2.32
C ILE A 150 -15.79 16.97 -2.39
N ASN A 151 -14.79 16.28 -1.86
CA ASN A 151 -14.68 14.83 -1.92
C ASN A 151 -14.08 14.27 -0.62
N THR A 152 -14.14 12.96 -0.50
CA THR A 152 -13.41 12.22 0.54
C THR A 152 -12.97 10.86 0.02
N THR A 153 -11.96 10.28 0.66
CA THR A 153 -11.57 8.88 0.43
C THR A 153 -12.25 7.92 1.39
N ILE A 154 -12.38 6.66 0.98
CA ILE A 154 -13.02 5.60 1.74
C ILE A 154 -12.17 4.32 1.76
N SER A 155 -12.48 3.40 2.68
CA SER A 155 -11.74 2.18 2.98
C SER A 155 -11.88 1.06 1.92
N LEU A 156 -11.78 1.39 0.64
CA LEU A 156 -11.63 0.47 -0.48
C LEU A 156 -10.39 0.91 -1.26
N TYR A 157 -9.50 -0.03 -1.59
CA TYR A 157 -8.18 0.32 -2.11
C TYR A 157 -7.88 -0.36 -3.43
N SER A 158 -6.94 0.22 -4.18
CA SER A 158 -6.13 -0.51 -5.14
C SER A 158 -4.74 -0.70 -4.56
N HIS A 159 -4.15 -1.87 -4.82
CA HIS A 159 -2.90 -2.31 -4.24
C HIS A 159 -1.91 -2.67 -5.34
N ALA A 160 -0.68 -2.22 -5.17
CA ALA A 160 0.45 -2.55 -6.02
C ALA A 160 1.55 -3.21 -5.21
N THR A 161 2.22 -4.19 -5.82
CA THR A 161 3.46 -4.78 -5.30
C THR A 161 4.49 -4.75 -6.41
N LEU A 162 5.66 -4.18 -6.14
CA LEU A 162 6.73 -3.98 -7.13
C LEU A 162 8.03 -4.60 -6.60
N ARG A 163 8.61 -5.50 -7.38
CA ARG A 163 9.94 -6.06 -7.15
C ARG A 163 10.88 -5.62 -8.25
N VAL A 164 12.03 -5.04 -7.88
CA VAL A 164 13.12 -4.73 -8.82
C VAL A 164 13.82 -6.05 -9.18
N ARG A 165 14.20 -6.17 -10.45
CA ARG A 165 14.90 -7.35 -10.98
C ARG A 165 16.34 -6.99 -11.33
N ASP A 166 17.19 -8.01 -11.31
CA ASP A 166 18.59 -7.89 -11.73
C ASP A 166 18.75 -7.89 -13.26
N ASP A 167 17.72 -8.31 -14.00
CA ASP A 167 17.64 -8.22 -15.46
C ASP A 167 16.79 -7.02 -15.92
N SER A 168 16.71 -6.79 -17.22
CA SER A 168 15.88 -5.71 -17.79
C SER A 168 14.42 -6.10 -18.00
N GLN A 169 14.00 -7.31 -17.61
CA GLN A 169 12.68 -7.83 -17.94
C GLN A 169 11.57 -7.05 -17.23
N VAL A 170 10.46 -6.81 -17.92
CA VAL A 170 9.25 -6.18 -17.37
C VAL A 170 8.13 -7.20 -17.31
N ILE A 171 7.63 -7.46 -16.11
CA ILE A 171 6.50 -8.34 -15.84
C ILE A 171 5.41 -7.52 -15.15
N ILE A 172 4.20 -7.52 -15.71
CA ILE A 172 3.03 -6.85 -15.14
C ILE A 172 1.91 -7.88 -15.05
N SER A 173 1.36 -8.09 -13.87
CA SER A 173 0.25 -9.01 -13.63
C SER A 173 -0.87 -8.28 -12.92
N SER A 174 -2.11 -8.47 -13.37
CA SER A 174 -3.29 -7.92 -12.70
C SER A 174 -4.30 -9.01 -12.43
N LEU A 175 -4.65 -9.16 -11.15
CA LEU A 175 -5.68 -10.10 -10.70
C LEU A 175 -7.06 -9.69 -11.22
N ASP A 176 -7.34 -8.38 -11.25
CA ASP A 176 -8.64 -7.82 -11.59
C ASP A 176 -9.07 -8.12 -13.04
N ILE A 177 -8.11 -8.22 -13.97
CA ILE A 177 -8.36 -8.58 -15.38
C ILE A 177 -7.95 -10.01 -15.74
N GLY A 178 -7.24 -10.71 -14.84
CA GLY A 178 -6.77 -12.08 -15.07
C GLY A 178 -5.70 -12.21 -16.15
N GLU A 179 -4.89 -11.18 -16.38
CA GLU A 179 -3.89 -11.14 -17.44
C GLU A 179 -2.50 -10.78 -16.91
N SER A 180 -1.47 -11.16 -17.69
CA SER A 180 -0.08 -10.80 -17.46
C SER A 180 0.61 -10.37 -18.75
N LEU A 181 1.43 -9.32 -18.68
CA LEU A 181 2.32 -8.84 -19.72
C LEU A 181 3.76 -9.13 -19.31
N LYS A 182 4.50 -9.89 -20.12
CA LYS A 182 5.92 -10.22 -19.87
C LYS A 182 6.75 -9.88 -21.09
N MET A 183 7.67 -8.93 -20.96
CA MET A 183 8.46 -8.39 -22.07
C MET A 183 9.93 -8.25 -21.69
N GLU A 184 10.83 -8.35 -22.67
CA GLU A 184 12.28 -8.36 -22.46
C GLU A 184 12.82 -7.05 -21.85
N ASN A 185 12.16 -5.93 -22.11
CA ASN A 185 12.52 -4.61 -21.60
C ASN A 185 11.34 -3.63 -21.63
N LEU A 186 11.53 -2.46 -21.01
CA LEU A 186 10.55 -1.38 -20.97
C LEU A 186 10.08 -0.95 -22.37
N ARG A 187 10.99 -0.82 -23.34
CA ARG A 187 10.62 -0.38 -24.70
C ARG A 187 9.69 -1.37 -25.37
N ALA A 188 9.96 -2.68 -25.25
CA ALA A 188 9.08 -3.73 -25.76
C ALA A 188 7.71 -3.70 -25.05
N ALA A 189 7.70 -3.53 -23.72
CA ALA A 189 6.48 -3.40 -22.93
C ALA A 189 5.61 -2.21 -23.35
N LEU A 190 6.22 -1.07 -23.71
CA LEU A 190 5.50 0.13 -24.16
C LEU A 190 5.00 0.04 -25.62
N ALA A 191 5.64 -0.78 -26.45
CA ALA A 191 5.29 -0.92 -27.86
C ALA A 191 4.14 -1.92 -28.10
N GLN A 192 3.94 -2.88 -27.20
CA GLN A 192 2.92 -3.90 -27.36
C GLN A 192 1.52 -3.36 -27.01
N PRO A 193 0.53 -3.42 -27.92
CA PRO A 193 -0.85 -3.13 -27.57
C PRO A 193 -1.35 -4.14 -26.54
N SER A 194 -1.87 -3.66 -25.42
CA SER A 194 -2.39 -4.53 -24.36
C SER A 194 -3.52 -3.85 -23.58
N ARG A 195 -4.22 -4.62 -22.73
CA ARG A 195 -5.21 -4.09 -21.79
C ARG A 195 -4.58 -3.27 -20.64
N PHE A 196 -3.25 -3.23 -20.57
CA PHE A 196 -2.48 -2.43 -19.60
C PHE A 196 -2.19 -1.00 -20.06
N GLY A 197 -3.00 -0.42 -20.97
CA GLY A 197 -2.75 0.90 -21.54
C GLY A 197 -2.48 2.02 -20.51
N LEU A 198 -3.22 2.04 -19.39
CA LEU A 198 -2.96 2.99 -18.31
C LEU A 198 -1.60 2.75 -17.63
N VAL A 199 -1.27 1.49 -17.35
CA VAL A 199 0.02 1.12 -16.75
C VAL A 199 1.16 1.48 -17.70
N GLN A 200 1.03 1.19 -18.99
CA GLN A 200 2.01 1.57 -20.01
C GLN A 200 2.18 3.09 -20.10
N ALA A 201 1.09 3.87 -20.01
CA ALA A 201 1.17 5.33 -19.96
C ALA A 201 1.94 5.81 -18.72
N LEU A 202 1.71 5.22 -17.54
CA LEU A 202 2.47 5.55 -16.33
C LEU A 202 3.95 5.18 -16.48
N LEU A 203 4.25 4.01 -17.01
CA LEU A 203 5.63 3.58 -17.25
C LEU A 203 6.37 4.49 -18.23
N ARG A 204 5.66 5.09 -19.19
CA ARG A 204 6.22 6.13 -20.06
C ARG A 204 6.55 7.42 -19.29
N ALA A 205 5.73 7.80 -18.31
CA ALA A 205 5.97 8.97 -17.48
C ALA A 205 7.10 8.75 -16.46
N ILE A 206 7.11 7.59 -15.80
CA ILE A 206 8.10 7.20 -14.80
C ILE A 206 9.46 6.94 -15.46
N ASN A 207 9.45 6.26 -16.61
CA ASN A 207 10.61 5.85 -17.38
C ASN A 207 11.71 5.17 -16.53
N PRO A 208 11.42 4.04 -15.85
CA PRO A 208 12.39 3.35 -15.00
C PRO A 208 13.55 2.78 -15.82
N ASP A 209 14.74 2.76 -15.22
CA ASP A 209 16.00 2.27 -15.82
C ASP A 209 16.35 0.82 -15.42
N PHE A 210 15.46 0.14 -14.69
CA PHE A 210 15.60 -1.25 -14.23
C PHE A 210 14.44 -2.14 -14.71
N GLY A 211 14.67 -3.45 -14.78
CA GLY A 211 13.61 -4.43 -14.93
C GLY A 211 12.84 -4.63 -13.63
N PHE A 212 11.57 -5.02 -13.72
CA PHE A 212 10.71 -5.15 -12.56
C PHE A 212 9.57 -6.16 -12.77
N GLU A 213 8.99 -6.58 -11.65
CA GLU A 213 7.74 -7.31 -11.58
C GLU A 213 6.71 -6.49 -10.79
N LEU A 214 5.58 -6.19 -11.42
CA LEU A 214 4.49 -5.40 -10.88
C LEU A 214 3.22 -6.27 -10.79
N PHE A 215 2.69 -6.41 -9.58
CA PHE A 215 1.42 -7.08 -9.32
C PHE A 215 0.36 -6.07 -8.85
N LEU A 216 -0.85 -6.16 -9.42
CA LEU A 216 -1.97 -5.24 -9.17
C LEU A 216 -3.24 -5.99 -8.77
N HIS A 217 -3.97 -5.49 -7.77
CA HIS A 217 -5.34 -5.93 -7.44
C HIS A 217 -6.14 -4.81 -6.75
N SER A 218 -7.47 -4.87 -6.82
CA SER A 218 -8.36 -3.85 -6.26
C SER A 218 -9.54 -4.45 -5.48
N ASP A 219 -9.98 -3.76 -4.42
CA ASP A 219 -11.09 -4.20 -3.55
C ASP A 219 -12.49 -3.93 -4.17
N PHE A 220 -12.52 -3.31 -5.35
CA PHE A 220 -13.70 -2.81 -6.03
C PHE A 220 -13.71 -3.22 -7.51
N PRO A 221 -14.89 -3.39 -8.13
CA PRO A 221 -14.98 -3.77 -9.54
C PRO A 221 -14.52 -2.62 -10.46
N MET A 222 -14.04 -3.01 -11.64
CA MET A 222 -13.73 -2.08 -12.72
C MET A 222 -14.95 -1.22 -13.09
N SER A 223 -14.72 0.03 -13.49
CA SER A 223 -15.77 0.98 -13.92
C SER A 223 -16.86 1.27 -12.88
N SER A 224 -16.51 1.23 -11.59
CA SER A 224 -17.39 1.56 -10.47
C SER A 224 -17.77 3.04 -10.34
N GLY A 225 -17.05 3.94 -11.01
CA GLY A 225 -17.22 5.38 -10.78
C GLY A 225 -16.55 5.90 -9.50
N LEU A 226 -15.77 5.07 -8.80
CA LEU A 226 -15.01 5.42 -7.58
C LEU A 226 -13.60 6.00 -7.86
N GLY A 227 -13.31 6.34 -9.12
CA GLY A 227 -12.02 6.91 -9.53
C GLY A 227 -10.95 5.86 -9.80
N GLY A 228 -11.35 4.66 -10.27
CA GLY A 228 -10.48 3.49 -10.35
C GLY A 228 -9.15 3.70 -11.09
N SER A 229 -9.14 4.46 -12.19
CA SER A 229 -7.89 4.75 -12.92
C SER A 229 -6.89 5.54 -12.07
N ALA A 230 -7.34 6.60 -11.40
CA ALA A 230 -6.49 7.42 -10.55
C ALA A 230 -5.90 6.61 -9.37
N VAL A 231 -6.71 5.72 -8.78
CA VAL A 231 -6.30 4.90 -7.62
C VAL A 231 -5.27 3.86 -8.03
N ILE A 232 -5.45 3.22 -9.19
CA ILE A 232 -4.45 2.32 -9.78
C ILE A 232 -3.15 3.11 -10.04
N SER A 233 -3.24 4.28 -10.68
CA SER A 233 -2.08 5.13 -10.96
C SER A 233 -1.31 5.51 -9.71
N ALA A 234 -2.01 5.96 -8.66
CA ALA A 234 -1.38 6.33 -7.39
C ALA A 234 -0.68 5.14 -6.74
N SER A 235 -1.29 3.95 -6.72
CA SER A 235 -0.64 2.76 -6.16
C SER A 235 0.64 2.38 -6.91
N ILE A 236 0.64 2.43 -8.24
CA ILE A 236 1.83 2.15 -9.06
C ILE A 236 2.92 3.19 -8.80
N LEU A 237 2.57 4.47 -8.86
CA LEU A 237 3.51 5.56 -8.61
C LEU A 237 4.09 5.46 -7.20
N GLY A 238 3.28 5.14 -6.19
CA GLY A 238 3.75 4.93 -4.83
C GLY A 238 4.83 3.85 -4.73
N CYS A 239 4.65 2.71 -5.41
CA CYS A 239 5.66 1.66 -5.48
C CYS A 239 6.95 2.13 -6.14
N PHE A 240 6.88 2.78 -7.30
CA PHE A 240 8.07 3.28 -7.99
C PHE A 240 8.79 4.38 -7.17
N ASN A 241 8.03 5.22 -6.47
CA ASN A 241 8.58 6.27 -5.63
C ASN A 241 9.42 5.70 -4.46
N GLN A 242 9.14 4.48 -3.98
CA GLN A 242 9.96 3.83 -2.95
C GLN A 242 11.38 3.47 -3.40
N PHE A 243 11.63 3.38 -4.71
CA PHE A 243 12.94 3.08 -5.28
C PHE A 243 13.68 4.33 -5.77
N ARG A 244 13.06 5.52 -5.68
CA ARG A 244 13.71 6.79 -5.98
C ARG A 244 14.49 7.31 -4.79
N ARG A 245 15.64 7.92 -5.06
CA ARG A 245 16.41 8.66 -4.03
C ARG A 245 15.78 10.02 -3.75
N ASP A 246 15.29 10.68 -4.79
CA ASP A 246 14.52 11.92 -4.79
C ASP A 246 13.03 11.57 -4.94
N GLN A 247 12.39 11.27 -3.82
CA GLN A 247 10.98 10.91 -3.83
C GLN A 247 10.13 12.10 -4.27
N TRP A 248 9.19 11.84 -5.18
CA TRP A 248 8.16 12.78 -5.56
C TRP A 248 7.25 13.11 -4.38
N ASP A 249 6.85 14.37 -4.28
CA ASP A 249 5.83 14.81 -3.34
C ASP A 249 4.40 14.44 -3.80
N LEU A 250 3.41 14.76 -2.98
CA LEU A 250 2.01 14.41 -3.25
C LEU A 250 1.43 15.15 -4.48
N HIS A 251 1.87 16.37 -4.75
CA HIS A 251 1.44 17.11 -5.93
C HIS A 251 2.03 16.50 -7.20
N GLU A 252 3.34 16.24 -7.20
CA GLU A 252 4.04 15.59 -8.30
C GLU A 252 3.42 14.23 -8.63
N LEU A 253 3.10 13.41 -7.63
CA LEU A 253 2.45 12.11 -7.82
C LEU A 253 1.06 12.25 -8.48
N ALA A 254 0.25 13.20 -8.01
CA ALA A 254 -1.07 13.46 -8.61
C ALA A 254 -0.96 13.98 -10.06
N GLU A 255 0.02 14.84 -10.33
CA GLU A 255 0.25 15.45 -11.63
C GLU A 255 0.85 14.47 -12.65
N ILE A 256 1.76 13.58 -12.23
CA ILE A 256 2.26 12.48 -13.07
C ILE A 256 1.12 11.51 -13.41
N ALA A 257 0.26 11.19 -12.45
CA ALA A 257 -0.93 10.35 -12.70
C ALA A 257 -1.87 11.01 -13.72
N TYR A 258 -2.08 12.33 -13.60
CA TYR A 258 -2.87 13.11 -14.55
C TYR A 258 -2.20 13.13 -15.93
N GLN A 259 -0.90 13.36 -16.01
CA GLN A 259 -0.13 13.37 -17.25
C GLN A 259 -0.25 12.05 -18.01
N ALA A 260 -0.08 10.92 -17.32
CA ALA A 260 -0.19 9.61 -17.91
C ALA A 260 -1.60 9.37 -18.50
N GLU A 261 -2.65 9.65 -17.73
CA GLU A 261 -4.03 9.40 -18.18
C GLU A 261 -4.48 10.36 -19.29
N ARG A 262 -4.18 11.66 -19.15
CA ARG A 262 -4.69 12.70 -20.07
C ARG A 262 -3.84 12.87 -21.31
N HIS A 263 -2.52 12.89 -21.18
CA HIS A 263 -1.62 13.21 -22.29
C HIS A 263 -1.12 11.96 -23.03
N TYR A 264 -0.86 10.86 -22.33
CA TYR A 264 -0.32 9.66 -22.96
C TYR A 264 -1.40 8.66 -23.37
N LEU A 265 -2.42 8.45 -22.54
CA LEU A 265 -3.55 7.59 -22.88
C LEU A 265 -4.65 8.33 -23.67
N GLY A 266 -4.72 9.67 -23.55
CA GLY A 266 -5.67 10.49 -24.29
C GLY A 266 -7.10 10.45 -23.72
N VAL A 267 -7.28 10.00 -22.47
CA VAL A 267 -8.60 9.84 -21.87
C VAL A 267 -9.08 11.16 -21.27
N ALA A 268 -10.30 11.53 -21.62
CA ALA A 268 -11.01 12.68 -21.10
C ALA A 268 -11.28 12.60 -19.59
N GLY A 269 -11.09 13.71 -18.86
CA GLY A 269 -11.59 13.84 -17.49
C GLY A 269 -10.96 15.01 -16.74
N GLY A 270 -11.27 15.10 -15.44
CA GLY A 270 -10.83 16.19 -14.57
C GLY A 270 -9.62 15.84 -13.71
N TRP A 271 -9.32 16.75 -12.77
CA TRP A 271 -8.17 16.69 -11.86
C TRP A 271 -8.49 16.07 -10.49
N GLN A 272 -9.77 16.01 -10.08
CA GLN A 272 -10.10 15.73 -8.67
C GLN A 272 -9.67 14.33 -8.20
N ASP A 273 -9.71 13.33 -9.09
CA ASP A 273 -9.55 11.92 -8.72
C ASP A 273 -8.13 11.62 -8.26
N GLN A 274 -7.14 12.17 -8.98
CA GLN A 274 -5.72 12.04 -8.70
C GLN A 274 -5.35 12.70 -7.36
N TYR A 275 -5.76 13.95 -7.14
CA TYR A 275 -5.51 14.63 -5.87
C TYR A 275 -6.22 13.90 -4.71
N ALA A 276 -7.46 13.45 -4.90
CA ALA A 276 -8.23 12.84 -3.82
C ALA A 276 -7.55 11.56 -3.31
N THR A 277 -7.14 10.67 -4.22
CA THR A 277 -6.54 9.38 -3.84
C THR A 277 -5.13 9.55 -3.26
N VAL A 278 -4.35 10.51 -3.76
CA VAL A 278 -2.97 10.74 -3.28
C VAL A 278 -2.96 11.41 -1.90
N PHE A 279 -3.80 12.42 -1.68
CA PHE A 279 -3.85 13.17 -0.42
C PHE A 279 -4.66 12.45 0.66
N GLY A 280 -5.81 11.89 0.28
CA GLY A 280 -6.77 11.24 1.19
C GLY A 280 -7.49 12.19 2.13
N GLY A 281 -8.41 11.62 2.90
CA GLY A 281 -9.30 12.35 3.79
C GLY A 281 -10.35 13.19 3.06
N PHE A 282 -11.02 14.05 3.83
CA PHE A 282 -11.97 15.03 3.29
C PHE A 282 -11.23 16.24 2.74
N ASN A 283 -11.46 16.56 1.48
CA ASN A 283 -10.83 17.69 0.82
C ASN A 283 -11.86 18.59 0.16
N PHE A 284 -11.63 19.89 0.28
CA PHE A 284 -12.20 20.88 -0.61
C PHE A 284 -11.09 21.34 -1.55
N MET A 285 -11.26 21.16 -2.85
CA MET A 285 -10.21 21.49 -3.82
C MET A 285 -10.69 22.60 -4.74
N GLU A 286 -9.81 23.55 -5.02
CA GLU A 286 -10.04 24.64 -5.96
C GLU A 286 -9.08 24.48 -7.14
N PHE A 287 -9.62 24.57 -8.35
CA PHE A 287 -8.86 24.40 -9.60
C PHE A 287 -8.85 25.71 -10.36
N ARG A 288 -7.64 26.15 -10.74
CA ARG A 288 -7.43 27.37 -11.51
C ARG A 288 -6.29 27.14 -12.51
N MET A 289 -6.13 28.06 -13.46
CA MET A 289 -5.07 27.95 -14.47
C MET A 289 -3.66 28.15 -13.89
N ASP A 290 -3.55 28.90 -12.80
CA ASP A 290 -2.29 29.16 -12.11
C ASP A 290 -1.91 28.02 -11.16
N GLN A 291 -2.89 27.46 -10.42
CA GLN A 291 -2.63 26.37 -9.48
C GLN A 291 -3.87 25.56 -9.10
N ASN A 292 -3.63 24.32 -8.68
CA ASN A 292 -4.60 23.47 -8.00
C ASN A 292 -4.35 23.52 -6.49
N ILE A 293 -5.35 23.91 -5.71
CA ILE A 293 -5.24 24.06 -4.25
C ILE A 293 -6.06 22.98 -3.57
N VAL A 294 -5.43 22.21 -2.69
CA VAL A 294 -6.09 21.20 -1.85
C VAL A 294 -6.25 21.75 -0.43
N HIS A 295 -7.49 21.87 0.04
CA HIS A 295 -7.81 22.27 1.41
C HIS A 295 -8.32 21.06 2.22
N PRO A 296 -7.47 20.43 3.06
CA PRO A 296 -7.92 19.36 3.96
C PRO A 296 -8.94 19.90 4.97
N LEU A 297 -10.09 19.24 5.07
CA LEU A 297 -11.17 19.65 5.95
C LEU A 297 -11.03 18.99 7.32
N ARG A 298 -10.81 19.82 8.35
CA ARG A 298 -10.80 19.39 9.76
C ARG A 298 -12.24 19.34 10.30
N ILE A 299 -12.94 18.27 9.97
CA ILE A 299 -14.32 18.01 10.44
C ILE A 299 -14.25 17.41 11.85
N GLN A 300 -15.21 17.77 12.71
CA GLN A 300 -15.30 17.23 14.08
C GLN A 300 -15.49 15.70 14.06
N PRO A 301 -14.86 14.94 14.99
CA PRO A 301 -14.96 13.48 15.02
C PRO A 301 -16.40 12.97 15.08
N ASP A 302 -17.24 13.53 15.94
CA ASP A 302 -18.64 13.11 16.10
C ASP A 302 -19.45 13.36 14.81
N THR A 303 -19.16 14.46 14.10
CA THR A 303 -19.76 14.75 12.79
C THR A 303 -19.36 13.72 11.74
N LEU A 304 -18.11 13.25 11.75
CA LEU A 304 -17.65 12.20 10.83
C LEU A 304 -18.31 10.86 11.11
N LEU A 305 -18.41 10.48 12.39
CA LEU A 305 -19.08 9.24 12.82
C LEU A 305 -20.56 9.26 12.42
N GLU A 306 -21.26 10.35 12.72
CA GLU A 306 -22.67 10.50 12.36
C GLU A 306 -22.88 10.52 10.84
N LEU A 307 -22.00 11.19 10.08
CA LEU A 307 -22.07 11.19 8.62
C LEU A 307 -21.85 9.79 8.04
N GLU A 308 -20.87 9.03 8.56
CA GLU A 308 -20.63 7.64 8.14
C GLU A 308 -21.87 6.78 8.42
N GLU A 309 -22.54 7.01 9.55
CA GLU A 309 -23.80 6.31 9.87
C GLU A 309 -24.99 6.76 9.03
N CYS A 310 -25.00 7.97 8.47
CA CYS A 310 -26.09 8.45 7.62
C CYS A 310 -25.92 8.06 6.13
N LEU A 311 -24.73 7.64 5.70
CA LEU A 311 -24.45 7.35 4.30
C LEU A 311 -24.61 5.86 3.96
N ILE A 312 -25.06 5.60 2.74
CA ILE A 312 -25.23 4.27 2.17
C ILE A 312 -24.61 4.25 0.77
N LEU A 313 -23.59 3.41 0.57
CA LEU A 313 -22.96 3.19 -0.72
C LEU A 313 -23.62 1.99 -1.41
N CYS A 314 -24.28 2.25 -2.52
CA CYS A 314 -25.15 1.30 -3.22
C CYS A 314 -24.63 1.03 -4.64
N ASP A 315 -24.17 -0.18 -4.89
CA ASP A 315 -23.78 -0.66 -6.22
C ASP A 315 -25.03 -0.94 -7.07
N THR A 316 -25.12 -0.29 -8.22
CA THR A 316 -26.21 -0.50 -9.17
C THR A 316 -26.07 -1.78 -9.98
N GLY A 317 -24.88 -2.40 -9.97
CA GLY A 317 -24.51 -3.51 -10.85
C GLY A 317 -24.39 -3.11 -12.33
N MET A 318 -24.56 -1.83 -12.65
CA MET A 318 -24.46 -1.29 -14.01
C MET A 318 -23.04 -0.78 -14.24
N THR A 319 -22.38 -1.29 -15.28
CA THR A 319 -21.08 -0.77 -15.73
C THR A 319 -21.29 0.34 -16.75
N HIS A 320 -20.38 1.31 -16.80
CA HIS A 320 -20.40 2.39 -17.78
C HIS A 320 -19.01 2.64 -18.37
N ASP A 321 -19.00 3.20 -19.58
CA ASP A 321 -17.79 3.78 -20.18
C ASP A 321 -17.69 5.26 -19.79
N SER A 322 -16.93 5.52 -18.73
CA SER A 322 -16.68 6.89 -18.23
C SER A 322 -16.03 7.81 -19.27
N GLY A 323 -15.23 7.28 -20.20
CA GLY A 323 -14.53 8.07 -21.21
C GLY A 323 -15.48 8.75 -22.18
N ASN A 324 -16.48 8.01 -22.68
CA ASN A 324 -17.51 8.54 -23.57
C ASN A 324 -18.39 9.60 -22.89
N ILE A 325 -18.71 9.41 -21.60
CA ILE A 325 -19.51 10.37 -20.82
C ILE A 325 -18.71 11.66 -20.57
N HIS A 326 -17.41 11.54 -20.24
CA HIS A 326 -16.55 12.72 -20.07
C HIS A 326 -16.37 13.50 -21.37
N GLN A 327 -16.25 12.82 -22.52
CA GLN A 327 -16.21 13.49 -23.81
C GLN A 327 -17.50 14.27 -24.10
N ASP A 328 -18.65 13.65 -23.85
CA ASP A 328 -19.96 14.27 -24.03
C ASP A 328 -20.15 15.48 -23.10
N GLN A 329 -19.84 15.33 -21.81
CA GLN A 329 -19.86 16.42 -20.84
C GLN A 329 -18.97 17.58 -21.28
N ARG A 330 -17.75 17.31 -21.78
CA ARG A 330 -16.88 18.37 -22.29
C ARG A 330 -17.49 19.13 -23.46
N GLN A 331 -18.19 18.44 -24.36
CA GLN A 331 -18.89 19.10 -25.47
C GLN A 331 -20.07 19.94 -24.96
N GLN A 332 -20.88 19.39 -24.05
CA GLN A 332 -22.05 20.08 -23.49
C GLN A 332 -21.65 21.29 -22.62
N MET A 333 -20.49 21.23 -21.95
CA MET A 333 -19.94 22.35 -21.16
C MET A 333 -19.59 23.59 -22.00
N ALA A 334 -19.62 23.54 -23.34
CA ALA A 334 -19.55 24.74 -24.16
C ALA A 334 -20.85 25.57 -24.08
N ALA A 335 -21.99 24.93 -23.87
CA ALA A 335 -23.28 25.59 -23.79
C ALA A 335 -23.39 26.46 -22.53
N ALA A 336 -23.93 27.69 -22.67
CA ALA A 336 -24.02 28.64 -21.57
C ALA A 336 -24.86 28.10 -20.39
N HIS A 337 -26.00 27.47 -20.69
CA HIS A 337 -26.89 26.94 -19.66
C HIS A 337 -26.21 25.85 -18.80
N VAL A 338 -25.47 24.91 -19.42
CA VAL A 338 -24.73 23.87 -18.69
C VAL A 338 -23.68 24.51 -17.78
N ARG A 339 -22.96 25.53 -18.27
CA ARG A 339 -21.96 26.24 -17.46
C ARG A 339 -22.55 26.90 -16.22
N ASP A 340 -23.74 27.48 -16.32
CA ASP A 340 -24.40 28.14 -15.18
C ASP A 340 -24.90 27.12 -14.14
N ILE A 341 -25.29 25.92 -14.58
CA ILE A 341 -25.60 24.80 -13.69
C ILE A 341 -24.32 24.32 -12.98
N VAL A 342 -23.20 24.18 -13.71
CA VAL A 342 -21.90 23.81 -13.10
C VAL A 342 -21.47 24.87 -12.08
N GLU A 343 -21.62 26.16 -12.37
CA GLU A 343 -21.31 27.22 -11.41
C GLU A 343 -22.20 27.16 -10.15
N SER A 344 -23.48 26.84 -10.33
CA SER A 344 -24.40 26.64 -9.21
C SER A 344 -24.01 25.41 -8.38
N ASN A 345 -23.52 24.35 -9.02
CA ASN A 345 -22.95 23.18 -8.35
C ASN A 345 -21.62 23.51 -7.62
N VAL A 346 -20.78 24.40 -8.17
CA VAL A 346 -19.59 24.92 -7.49
C VAL A 346 -19.98 25.68 -6.23
N ARG A 347 -20.94 26.63 -6.31
CA ARG A 347 -21.48 27.35 -5.14
C ARG A 347 -22.03 26.39 -4.08
N LEU A 348 -22.73 25.35 -4.52
CA LEU A 348 -23.25 24.30 -3.63
C LEU A 348 -22.12 23.57 -2.88
N SER A 349 -20.98 23.29 -3.52
CA SER A 349 -19.81 22.70 -2.86
C SER A 349 -19.27 23.56 -1.71
N TYR A 350 -19.23 24.88 -1.86
CA TYR A 350 -18.86 25.79 -0.76
C TYR A 350 -19.88 25.72 0.39
N GLY A 351 -21.17 25.59 0.07
CA GLY A 351 -22.23 25.33 1.04
C GLY A 351 -22.02 24.01 1.80
N MET A 352 -21.83 22.91 1.07
CA MET A 352 -21.56 21.58 1.64
C MET A 352 -20.33 21.59 2.57
N ARG A 353 -19.24 22.24 2.16
CA ARG A 353 -18.05 22.43 3.00
C ARG A 353 -18.41 23.10 4.33
N ASN A 354 -19.15 24.20 4.25
CA ASN A 354 -19.58 24.96 5.42
C ASN A 354 -20.55 24.17 6.32
N ASP A 355 -21.36 23.29 5.74
CA ASP A 355 -22.28 22.41 6.46
C ASP A 355 -21.52 21.32 7.21
N LEU A 356 -20.57 20.64 6.56
CA LEU A 356 -19.72 19.63 7.22
C LEU A 356 -18.91 20.22 8.37
N LEU A 357 -18.27 21.38 8.15
CA LEU A 357 -17.47 22.05 9.19
C LEU A 357 -18.31 22.50 10.40
N ARG A 358 -19.63 22.66 10.24
CA ARG A 358 -20.57 23.07 11.31
C ARG A 358 -21.45 21.94 11.82
N GLY A 359 -21.25 20.69 11.36
CA GLY A 359 -22.10 19.55 11.77
C GLY A 359 -23.54 19.62 11.25
N ARG A 360 -23.82 20.38 10.19
CA ARG A 360 -25.17 20.56 9.61
C ARG A 360 -25.50 19.45 8.61
N LEU A 361 -25.56 18.21 9.10
CA LEU A 361 -25.63 17.02 8.25
C LEU A 361 -26.94 16.88 7.46
N LEU A 362 -28.07 17.33 8.00
CA LEU A 362 -29.34 17.35 7.26
C LEU A 362 -29.25 18.26 6.03
N GLN A 363 -28.68 19.46 6.18
CA GLN A 363 -28.46 20.40 5.08
C GLN A 363 -27.48 19.82 4.07
N PHE A 364 -26.45 19.12 4.53
CA PHE A 364 -25.53 18.38 3.65
C PHE A 364 -26.25 17.30 2.83
N GLY A 365 -27.11 16.49 3.45
CA GLY A 365 -27.93 15.48 2.75
C GLY A 365 -28.87 16.08 1.71
N GLN A 366 -29.51 17.22 2.02
CA GLN A 366 -30.33 17.98 1.07
C GLN A 366 -29.49 18.61 -0.05
N ALA A 367 -28.27 19.06 0.26
CA ALA A 367 -27.35 19.55 -0.75
C ALA A 367 -26.92 18.41 -1.69
N LEU A 368 -26.77 17.18 -1.20
CA LEU A 368 -26.42 16.03 -2.04
C LEU A 368 -27.50 15.75 -3.09
N ASP A 369 -28.78 15.85 -2.70
CA ASP A 369 -29.95 15.76 -3.59
C ASP A 369 -29.86 16.81 -4.71
N LYS A 370 -29.68 18.08 -4.35
CA LYS A 370 -29.53 19.19 -5.33
C LYS A 370 -28.32 18.98 -6.24
N ALA A 371 -27.21 18.46 -5.71
CA ALA A 371 -26.02 18.17 -6.50
C ALA A 371 -26.27 17.07 -7.54
N TRP A 372 -27.18 16.13 -7.27
CA TRP A 372 -27.63 15.15 -8.25
C TRP A 372 -28.55 15.76 -9.30
N GLU A 373 -29.52 16.60 -8.89
CA GLU A 373 -30.38 17.34 -9.81
C GLU A 373 -29.58 18.16 -10.83
N PHE A 374 -28.55 18.88 -10.37
CA PHE A 374 -27.63 19.61 -11.26
C PHE A 374 -26.86 18.67 -12.17
N LYS A 375 -26.29 17.60 -11.62
CA LYS A 375 -25.46 16.66 -12.38
C LYS A 375 -26.24 16.01 -13.53
N ARG A 376 -27.52 15.65 -13.32
CA ARG A 376 -28.38 15.08 -14.38
C ARG A 376 -28.56 16.01 -15.57
N GLN A 377 -28.48 17.33 -15.36
CA GLN A 377 -28.68 18.33 -16.40
C GLN A 377 -27.41 18.62 -17.23
N PHE A 378 -26.27 18.01 -16.91
CA PHE A 378 -25.05 18.23 -17.70
C PHE A 378 -25.04 17.47 -19.03
N SER A 379 -25.69 16.30 -19.07
CA SER A 379 -25.77 15.44 -20.25
C SER A 379 -26.81 14.34 -20.04
N ASP A 380 -27.54 14.00 -21.10
CA ASP A 380 -28.52 12.91 -21.12
C ASP A 380 -27.88 11.53 -20.87
N LYS A 381 -26.55 11.40 -21.03
CA LYS A 381 -25.81 10.14 -20.79
C LYS A 381 -25.51 9.88 -19.32
N ILE A 382 -25.79 10.83 -18.44
CA ILE A 382 -25.45 10.73 -17.01
C ILE A 382 -26.43 9.84 -16.24
N SER A 383 -27.71 9.91 -16.59
CA SER A 383 -28.74 9.07 -16.00
C SER A 383 -29.43 8.21 -17.06
N SER A 384 -30.27 7.31 -16.60
CA SER A 384 -31.15 6.49 -17.45
C SER A 384 -32.43 6.22 -16.68
N SER A 385 -33.48 5.79 -17.36
CA SER A 385 -34.76 5.43 -16.72
C SER A 385 -34.58 4.47 -15.54
N ARG A 386 -33.66 3.51 -15.66
CA ARG A 386 -33.31 2.58 -14.57
C ARG A 386 -32.64 3.27 -13.38
N LEU A 387 -31.69 4.17 -13.64
CA LEU A 387 -30.98 4.91 -12.58
C LEU A 387 -31.91 5.90 -11.88
N ASP A 388 -32.78 6.57 -12.63
CA ASP A 388 -33.81 7.45 -12.07
C ASP A 388 -34.80 6.64 -11.24
N GLN A 389 -35.24 5.46 -11.69
CA GLN A 389 -36.11 4.59 -10.90
C GLN A 389 -35.46 4.15 -9.58
N ILE A 390 -34.16 3.79 -9.60
CA ILE A 390 -33.40 3.46 -8.38
C ILE A 390 -33.39 4.66 -7.43
N TYR A 391 -33.15 5.86 -7.95
CA TYR A 391 -33.09 7.10 -7.17
C TYR A 391 -34.44 7.45 -6.53
N GLU A 392 -35.52 7.46 -7.32
CA GLU A 392 -36.87 7.78 -6.85
C GLU A 392 -37.39 6.72 -5.86
N ASN A 393 -37.06 5.45 -6.07
CA ASN A 393 -37.36 4.39 -5.10
C ASN A 393 -36.63 4.63 -3.78
N ALA A 394 -35.35 5.02 -3.80
CA ALA A 394 -34.62 5.34 -2.58
C ALA A 394 -35.24 6.55 -1.84
N LYS A 395 -35.59 7.62 -2.57
CA LYS A 395 -36.23 8.83 -2.02
C LYS A 395 -37.57 8.52 -1.36
N SER A 396 -38.42 7.73 -2.03
CA SER A 396 -39.73 7.32 -1.50
C SER A 396 -39.65 6.39 -0.27
N HIS A 397 -38.49 5.77 -0.03
CA HIS A 397 -38.25 4.85 1.09
C HIS A 397 -37.26 5.40 2.13
N GLY A 398 -37.12 6.73 2.22
CA GLY A 398 -36.47 7.40 3.34
C GLY A 398 -35.09 8.01 3.05
N ALA A 399 -34.59 7.97 1.81
CA ALA A 399 -33.43 8.76 1.44
C ALA A 399 -33.80 10.26 1.43
N ILE A 400 -33.04 11.07 2.17
CA ILE A 400 -33.17 12.53 2.15
C ILE A 400 -32.59 13.09 0.86
N GLY A 401 -31.51 12.49 0.37
CA GLY A 401 -30.84 12.84 -0.87
C GLY A 401 -29.86 11.76 -1.28
N GLY A 402 -29.29 11.91 -2.46
CA GLY A 402 -28.22 11.04 -2.91
C GLY A 402 -27.64 11.54 -4.22
N LYS A 403 -26.64 10.83 -4.72
CA LYS A 403 -25.99 11.14 -5.99
C LYS A 403 -25.34 9.90 -6.59
N LEU A 404 -25.40 9.78 -7.90
CA LEU A 404 -24.55 8.84 -8.63
C LEU A 404 -23.10 9.35 -8.63
N LEU A 405 -22.16 8.52 -8.20
CA LEU A 405 -20.73 8.82 -8.17
C LEU A 405 -20.12 8.76 -9.59
N GLY A 406 -18.89 9.26 -9.74
CA GLY A 406 -18.14 9.20 -11.01
C GLY A 406 -18.71 10.06 -12.12
N ALA A 407 -18.55 9.63 -13.38
CA ALA A 407 -19.00 10.39 -14.57
C ALA A 407 -20.54 10.33 -14.75
N GLY A 408 -21.14 9.17 -14.51
CA GLY A 408 -22.56 8.89 -14.75
C GLY A 408 -22.77 7.54 -15.43
N GLY A 409 -24.00 7.17 -15.77
CA GLY A 409 -24.32 5.99 -16.59
C GLY A 409 -24.27 4.62 -15.86
N GLY A 410 -23.76 4.57 -14.64
CA GLY A 410 -23.72 3.35 -13.82
C GLY A 410 -22.77 3.49 -12.62
N GLY A 411 -22.50 2.39 -11.94
CA GLY A 411 -21.61 2.32 -10.79
C GLY A 411 -22.36 2.50 -9.48
N PHE A 412 -21.87 3.39 -8.62
CA PHE A 412 -22.36 3.54 -7.25
C PHE A 412 -23.25 4.78 -7.07
N PHE A 413 -24.41 4.59 -6.43
CA PHE A 413 -25.10 5.67 -5.74
C PHE A 413 -24.54 5.83 -4.33
N LEU A 414 -24.45 7.08 -3.88
CA LEU A 414 -24.29 7.43 -2.48
C LEU A 414 -25.60 8.06 -2.02
N PHE A 415 -26.30 7.42 -1.08
CA PHE A 415 -27.51 7.95 -0.47
C PHE A 415 -27.23 8.45 0.94
N TYR A 416 -27.94 9.52 1.33
CA TYR A 416 -27.99 10.02 2.69
C TYR A 416 -29.39 9.74 3.26
N ALA A 417 -29.46 9.08 4.40
CA ALA A 417 -30.70 8.76 5.10
C ALA A 417 -30.61 9.17 6.57
N HIS A 418 -31.77 9.39 7.18
CA HIS A 418 -31.84 9.59 8.63
C HIS A 418 -31.42 8.28 9.35
N PRO A 419 -30.69 8.33 10.48
CA PRO A 419 -30.23 7.13 11.19
C PRO A 419 -31.32 6.08 11.42
N TYR A 420 -32.48 6.51 11.94
CA TYR A 420 -33.63 5.62 12.18
C TYR A 420 -34.32 5.06 10.92
N GLY A 421 -34.06 5.62 9.73
CA GLY A 421 -34.59 5.14 8.45
C GLY A 421 -33.59 4.32 7.62
N LYS A 422 -32.30 4.32 8.00
CA LYS A 422 -31.21 3.69 7.23
C LYS A 422 -31.46 2.22 6.95
N HIS A 423 -31.82 1.44 7.97
CA HIS A 423 -32.02 -0.01 7.81
C HIS A 423 -33.20 -0.34 6.89
N GLN A 424 -34.31 0.39 7.01
CA GLN A 424 -35.46 0.20 6.12
C GLN A 424 -35.08 0.47 4.66
N LEU A 425 -34.31 1.54 4.41
CA LEU A 425 -33.82 1.85 3.09
C LEU A 425 -32.86 0.78 2.55
N ILE A 426 -31.91 0.30 3.37
CA ILE A 426 -30.98 -0.79 2.99
C ILE A 426 -31.76 -2.03 2.58
N THR A 427 -32.69 -2.49 3.41
CA THR A 427 -33.52 -3.67 3.12
C THR A 427 -34.29 -3.51 1.80
N HIS A 428 -34.82 -2.31 1.53
CA HIS A 428 -35.53 -2.03 0.28
C HIS A 428 -34.60 -2.05 -0.95
N LEU A 429 -33.42 -1.44 -0.85
CA LEU A 429 -32.43 -1.42 -1.94
C LEU A 429 -31.94 -2.83 -2.28
N GLU A 430 -31.65 -3.66 -1.26
CA GLU A 430 -31.23 -5.05 -1.43
C GLU A 430 -32.33 -5.92 -2.02
N ALA A 431 -33.58 -5.75 -1.57
CA ALA A 431 -34.75 -6.43 -2.16
C ALA A 431 -34.95 -6.07 -3.64
N SER A 432 -34.49 -4.89 -4.07
CA SER A 432 -34.49 -4.45 -5.47
C SER A 432 -33.30 -4.98 -6.29
N GLY A 433 -32.50 -5.89 -5.73
CA GLY A 433 -31.35 -6.52 -6.39
C GLY A 433 -30.09 -5.65 -6.45
N LEU A 434 -30.04 -4.55 -5.70
CA LEU A 434 -28.86 -3.71 -5.56
C LEU A 434 -27.96 -4.25 -4.44
N LYS A 435 -26.66 -3.91 -4.48
CA LYS A 435 -25.72 -4.40 -3.45
C LYS A 435 -25.20 -3.24 -2.60
N ILE A 436 -25.38 -3.34 -1.30
CA ILE A 436 -24.82 -2.35 -0.37
C ILE A 436 -23.37 -2.71 -0.07
N ARG A 437 -22.48 -1.72 -0.15
CA ARG A 437 -21.07 -1.89 0.16
C ARG A 437 -20.74 -1.13 1.44
N PRO A 438 -20.34 -1.81 2.53
CA PRO A 438 -19.86 -1.13 3.71
C PRO A 438 -18.56 -0.39 3.39
N PHE A 439 -18.38 0.76 4.00
CA PHE A 439 -17.16 1.54 3.90
C PHE A 439 -16.96 2.33 5.19
N ARG A 440 -15.72 2.77 5.40
CA ARG A 440 -15.37 3.80 6.38
C ARG A 440 -14.66 4.94 5.68
N PHE A 441 -14.69 6.13 6.25
CA PHE A 441 -13.82 7.20 5.76
C PHE A 441 -12.36 6.85 5.98
N GLU A 442 -11.54 7.09 4.96
CA GLU A 442 -10.10 6.87 5.04
C GLU A 442 -9.39 8.23 5.10
N PRO A 443 -8.76 8.59 6.23
CA PRO A 443 -8.04 9.86 6.37
C PRO A 443 -6.70 9.91 5.63
N ARG A 444 -6.08 8.76 5.29
CA ARG A 444 -4.76 8.70 4.64
C ARG A 444 -4.91 8.44 3.15
N GLY A 445 -4.22 9.21 2.32
CA GLY A 445 -4.18 8.98 0.88
C GLY A 445 -3.28 7.82 0.49
N LEU A 446 -2.44 8.02 -0.51
CA LEU A 446 -1.48 7.02 -0.96
C LEU A 446 -0.54 6.63 0.18
N GLN A 447 -0.39 5.33 0.42
CA GLN A 447 0.56 4.76 1.36
C GLN A 447 1.47 3.80 0.62
N ALA A 448 2.78 3.99 0.74
CA ALA A 448 3.78 3.13 0.13
C ALA A 448 4.91 2.81 1.13
N TRP A 449 5.46 1.60 1.04
CA TRP A 449 6.50 1.11 1.96
C TRP A 449 7.34 0.03 1.30
N THR A 450 8.53 -0.22 1.85
CA THR A 450 9.41 -1.32 1.43
C THR A 450 9.42 -2.45 2.46
N VAL A 451 9.62 -3.69 1.98
CA VAL A 451 9.69 -4.89 2.80
C VAL A 451 10.91 -5.72 2.39
N ARG A 452 11.66 -6.23 3.36
CA ARG A 452 12.78 -7.17 3.12
C ARG A 452 12.24 -8.52 2.68
N GLU A 453 12.75 -9.07 1.58
CA GLU A 453 12.31 -10.38 1.07
C GLU A 453 12.65 -11.51 2.05
N CYS A 454 13.88 -11.54 2.59
CA CYS A 454 14.38 -12.65 3.41
C CYS A 454 13.77 -12.77 4.81
N ARG A 455 12.96 -11.80 5.28
CA ARG A 455 12.30 -11.89 6.61
C ARG A 455 11.03 -12.71 6.60
N ASN A 456 10.45 -12.94 5.43
CA ASN A 456 9.27 -13.79 5.29
C ASN A 456 9.76 -15.14 4.77
N HIS A 457 9.58 -16.20 5.55
CA HIS A 457 9.85 -17.58 5.17
C HIS A 457 8.96 -17.98 3.96
N TYR A 458 9.33 -17.57 2.75
CA TYR A 458 8.65 -18.01 1.52
C TYR A 458 9.20 -19.34 1.02
N GLU A 459 10.39 -19.76 1.46
CA GLU A 459 10.97 -21.04 1.06
C GLU A 459 10.23 -22.26 1.62
N SER A 460 9.42 -22.08 2.68
CA SER A 460 8.58 -23.17 3.23
C SER A 460 7.12 -23.13 2.79
N ALA A 461 6.69 -22.12 2.00
CA ALA A 461 5.29 -21.91 1.65
C ALA A 461 4.94 -22.23 0.19
N ILE A 462 5.93 -22.63 -0.62
CA ILE A 462 5.76 -23.02 -2.02
C ILE A 462 6.46 -24.36 -2.25
N GLN A 463 5.87 -25.43 -1.70
CA GLN A 463 6.10 -26.81 -2.14
C GLN A 463 4.77 -27.51 -2.31
#